data_AF-A0A821DNP3-F1
#
_entry.id   AF-A0A821DNP3-F1
#
_cell.length_a   1.000
_cell.length_b   1.000
_cell.length_c   1.000
_cell.angle_alpha   90.00
_cell.angle_beta   90.00
_cell.angle_gamma   90.00
#
_symmetry.space_group_name_H-M   'P 1'
#
loop_
_entity.id
_entity.type
_entity.pdbx_description
1 polymer ?
#
loop_
_entity_poly.entity_id
_entity_poly.type
_entity_poly.pdbx_seq_one_letter_code
_entity_poly.pdbx_strand_id
1 'polypeptide(L)'
;MNKNSSKIEHCSVMEIDRSTLEEAKSKIHHIPNDIDIRQLSVVDANLINDCWADKSEDSLGQIKYPIEHLPTLGAYGDGKLISWRLLQYN
;
A
#
# COMPACT_ATOMS: atom_id res chain seq x y z
N MET A 1 -32.79 -0.80 -13.83
CA MET A 1 -31.48 -1.29 -14.29
C MET A 1 -30.40 -0.60 -13.49
N ASN A 2 -29.57 -1.39 -12.81
CA ASN A 2 -28.54 -1.02 -11.84
C ASN A 2 -27.51 -0.03 -12.38
N LYS A 3 -27.15 0.95 -11.55
CA LYS A 3 -25.79 1.51 -11.50
C LYS A 3 -25.41 1.73 -10.03
N ASN A 4 -24.95 0.67 -9.37
CA ASN A 4 -24.17 0.78 -8.14
C ASN A 4 -22.80 1.32 -8.52
N SER A 5 -22.64 2.64 -8.51
CA SER A 5 -21.32 3.27 -8.46
C SER A 5 -20.88 3.33 -7.00
N SER A 6 -20.13 2.33 -6.57
CA SER A 6 -19.40 2.38 -5.31
C SER A 6 -18.41 3.54 -5.38
N LYS A 7 -18.71 4.61 -4.64
CA LYS A 7 -17.74 5.67 -4.32
C LYS A 7 -16.61 5.01 -3.52
N ILE A 8 -15.45 4.85 -4.14
CA ILE A 8 -14.22 4.59 -3.40
C ILE A 8 -13.88 5.91 -2.71
N GLU A 9 -14.13 5.97 -1.41
CA GLU A 9 -13.77 7.10 -0.58
C GLU A 9 -12.24 7.25 -0.59
N HIS A 10 -11.78 8.45 -0.93
CA HIS A 10 -10.38 8.85 -0.89
C HIS A 10 -9.82 8.59 0.52
N CYS A 11 -8.90 7.63 0.63
CA CYS A 11 -8.12 7.45 1.84
C CYS A 11 -7.08 8.57 1.88
N SER A 12 -7.22 9.46 2.86
CA SER A 12 -6.40 10.66 3.05
C SER A 12 -4.91 10.34 3.03
N VAL A 13 -4.17 11.03 2.16
CA VAL A 13 -2.71 11.03 2.11
C VAL A 13 -2.19 11.66 3.39
N MET A 14 -1.73 10.86 4.35
CA MET A 14 -0.95 11.37 5.47
C MET A 14 0.46 11.70 4.98
N GLU A 15 0.93 12.92 5.27
CA GLU A 15 2.35 13.29 5.17
C GLU A 15 3.14 12.42 6.15
N ILE A 16 4.10 11.64 5.64
CA ILE A 16 4.91 10.71 6.45
C ILE A 16 6.30 11.31 6.60
N ASP A 17 6.47 12.02 7.72
CA ASP A 17 7.72 12.10 8.45
C ASP A 17 8.23 10.67 8.71
N ARG A 18 9.56 10.42 8.80
CA ARG A 18 10.22 9.09 8.78
C ARG A 18 9.83 8.17 9.97
N SER A 19 8.56 7.81 10.08
CA SER A 19 8.00 7.07 11.19
C SER A 19 8.12 5.56 10.97
N THR A 20 8.39 4.83 12.05
CA THR A 20 8.45 3.37 12.08
C THR A 20 7.09 2.74 11.73
N LEU A 21 7.07 1.44 11.41
CA LEU A 21 5.83 0.70 11.09
C LEU A 21 4.76 0.87 12.19
N GLU A 22 5.16 0.81 13.45
CA GLU A 22 4.26 0.89 14.61
C GLU A 22 3.69 2.30 14.81
N GLU A 23 4.48 3.34 14.54
CA GLU A 23 4.01 4.73 14.52
C GLU A 23 3.06 5.01 13.35
N ALA A 24 3.28 4.36 12.20
CA ALA A 24 2.37 4.48 11.08
C ALA A 24 1.03 3.79 11.37
N LYS A 25 1.05 2.62 12.02
CA LYS A 25 -0.15 1.92 12.49
C LYS A 25 -0.93 2.70 13.54
N SER A 26 -0.25 3.36 14.49
CA SER A 26 -0.93 4.10 15.57
C SER A 26 -1.75 5.29 15.07
N LYS A 27 -1.44 5.81 13.88
CA LYS A 27 -2.18 6.89 13.21
C LYS A 27 -3.44 6.39 12.47
N ILE A 28 -3.67 5.08 12.37
CA ILE A 28 -4.83 4.52 11.68
C ILE A 28 -5.99 4.40 12.67
N HIS A 29 -6.95 5.31 12.59
CA HIS A 29 -8.03 5.40 13.56
C HIS A 29 -9.15 4.39 13.36
N HIS A 30 -9.37 3.89 12.13
CA HIS A 30 -10.42 2.92 11.79
C HIS A 30 -9.87 1.90 10.79
N ILE A 31 -9.55 0.70 11.27
CA ILE A 31 -9.25 -0.46 10.42
C ILE A 31 -10.41 -1.44 10.60
N PRO A 32 -11.11 -1.84 9.53
CA PRO A 32 -12.11 -2.90 9.61
C PRO A 32 -11.48 -4.19 10.18
N ASN A 33 -12.21 -4.94 11.01
CA ASN A 33 -11.65 -6.11 11.72
C ASN A 33 -11.14 -7.22 10.79
N ASP A 34 -11.57 -7.21 9.53
CA ASP A 34 -11.19 -8.14 8.46
C ASP A 34 -9.96 -7.69 7.66
N ILE A 35 -9.40 -6.52 7.98
CA ILE A 35 -8.22 -5.98 7.32
C ILE A 35 -6.98 -6.13 8.20
N ASP A 36 -5.98 -6.85 7.68
CA ASP A 36 -4.65 -6.96 8.27
C ASP A 36 -3.72 -5.89 7.70
N ILE A 37 -3.04 -5.16 8.57
CA ILE A 37 -2.06 -4.13 8.21
C ILE A 37 -0.66 -4.60 8.59
N ARG A 38 0.19 -4.82 7.59
CA ARG A 38 1.55 -5.31 7.78
C ARG A 38 2.51 -4.73 6.75
N GLN A 39 3.80 -4.96 6.97
CA GLN A 39 4.84 -4.57 6.01
C GLN A 39 4.68 -5.34 4.70
N LEU A 40 4.93 -4.67 3.57
CA LEU A 40 4.92 -5.33 2.27
C LEU A 40 6.09 -6.31 2.16
N SER A 41 5.88 -7.37 1.39
CA SER A 41 6.90 -8.34 1.03
C SER A 41 7.34 -8.18 -0.43
N VAL A 42 8.46 -8.80 -0.79
CA VAL A 42 8.93 -8.82 -2.19
C VAL A 42 7.92 -9.50 -3.12
N VAL A 43 7.06 -10.40 -2.60
CA VAL A 43 5.98 -11.03 -3.39
C VAL A 43 4.94 -9.99 -3.80
N ASP A 44 4.65 -9.03 -2.92
CA ASP A 44 3.70 -7.94 -3.18
C ASP A 44 4.22 -6.99 -4.26
N ALA A 45 5.55 -6.86 -4.43
CA ALA A 45 6.15 -6.00 -5.44
C ALA A 45 5.67 -6.36 -6.87
N ASN A 46 5.52 -7.65 -7.17
CA ASN A 46 5.03 -8.10 -8.47
C ASN A 46 3.56 -7.71 -8.68
N LEU A 47 2.72 -7.90 -7.65
CA LEU A 47 1.31 -7.52 -7.70
C LEU A 47 1.13 -6.01 -7.90
N ILE A 48 1.92 -5.21 -7.19
CA ILE A 48 1.92 -3.76 -7.30
C ILE A 48 2.36 -3.33 -8.71
N ASN A 49 3.44 -3.94 -9.23
CA ASN A 49 3.95 -3.65 -10.57
C ASN A 49 2.95 -4.03 -11.67
N ASP A 50 2.20 -5.12 -11.49
CA ASP A 50 1.18 -5.55 -12.45
C ASP A 50 0.00 -4.57 -12.53
N CYS A 51 -0.34 -3.92 -11.42
CA CYS A 51 -1.41 -2.93 -11.33
C CYS A 51 -0.98 -1.50 -11.74
N TRP A 52 0.31 -1.25 -11.93
CA TRP A 52 0.82 0.09 -12.22
C TRP A 52 0.56 0.48 -13.68
N ALA A 53 -0.23 1.54 -13.89
CA ALA A 53 -0.69 1.94 -15.22
C ALA A 53 0.46 2.33 -16.17
N ASP A 54 1.41 3.12 -15.68
CA ASP A 54 2.54 3.64 -16.47
C ASP A 54 3.85 2.92 -16.14
N LYS A 55 3.83 1.58 -16.10
CA LYS A 55 5.02 0.80 -15.79
C LYS A 55 6.06 0.83 -16.92
N SER A 56 7.32 0.92 -16.53
CA SER A 56 8.51 0.79 -17.36
C SER A 56 9.28 -0.47 -16.99
N GLU A 57 10.35 -0.79 -17.73
CA GLU A 57 11.24 -1.92 -17.41
C GLU A 57 11.83 -1.80 -15.99
N ASP A 58 12.02 -0.56 -15.50
CA ASP A 58 12.60 -0.28 -14.18
C ASP A 58 11.57 -0.24 -13.03
N SER A 59 10.27 -0.23 -13.34
CA SER A 59 9.22 -0.02 -12.33
C SER A 59 9.25 -1.06 -11.21
N LEU A 60 9.53 -2.33 -11.55
CA LEU A 60 9.65 -3.37 -10.53
C LEU A 60 10.82 -3.11 -9.58
N GLY A 61 11.95 -2.62 -10.09
CA GLY A 61 13.10 -2.24 -9.26
C GLY A 61 12.75 -1.07 -8.33
N GLN A 62 12.06 -0.07 -8.84
CA GLN A 62 11.59 1.09 -8.08
C GLN A 62 10.58 0.73 -6.98
N ILE A 63 9.82 -0.36 -7.15
CA ILE A 63 8.91 -0.89 -6.13
C ILE A 63 9.63 -1.77 -5.11
N LYS A 64 10.55 -2.63 -5.57
CA LYS A 64 11.30 -3.54 -4.68
C LYS A 64 12.19 -2.79 -3.70
N TYR A 65 12.89 -1.76 -4.15
CA TYR A 65 13.80 -0.98 -3.31
C TYR A 65 13.13 -0.46 -2.01
N PRO A 66 12.01 0.28 -2.05
CA PRO A 66 11.36 0.73 -0.83
C PRO A 66 10.81 -0.42 0.02
N ILE A 67 10.36 -1.52 -0.58
CA ILE A 67 9.89 -2.70 0.18
C ILE A 67 11.04 -3.33 0.98
N GLU A 68 12.23 -3.41 0.41
CA GLU A 68 13.41 -4.06 1.02
C GLU A 68 14.14 -3.15 2.01
N HIS A 69 14.08 -1.83 1.82
CA HIS A 69 14.95 -0.89 2.53
C HIS A 69 14.22 0.18 3.34
N LEU A 70 12.93 0.39 3.10
CA LEU A 70 12.16 1.44 3.76
C LEU A 70 10.94 0.86 4.49
N PRO A 71 10.41 1.57 5.50
CA PRO A 71 9.11 1.24 6.05
C PRO A 71 8.06 1.27 4.93
N THR A 72 7.30 0.18 4.79
CA THR A 72 6.19 0.11 3.85
C THR A 72 4.97 -0.48 4.54
N LEU A 73 3.80 -0.21 3.98
CA LEU A 73 2.54 -0.67 4.52
C LEU A 73 1.69 -1.28 3.41
N GLY A 74 1.17 -2.47 3.67
CA GLY A 74 0.15 -3.13 2.88
C GLY A 74 -1.09 -3.39 3.73
N ALA A 75 -2.26 -3.21 3.13
CA ALA A 75 -3.54 -3.63 3.68
C ALA A 75 -4.00 -4.90 2.99
N TYR A 76 -4.36 -5.91 3.78
CA TYR A 76 -4.74 -7.23 3.31
C TYR A 76 -6.16 -7.59 3.78
N GLY A 77 -7.05 -7.88 2.83
CA GLY A 77 -8.38 -8.44 3.11
C GLY A 77 -8.46 -9.85 2.53
N ASP A 78 -8.98 -10.81 3.30
CA ASP A 78 -9.02 -12.24 2.92
C ASP A 78 -7.67 -12.79 2.44
N GLY A 79 -6.57 -12.32 3.05
CA GLY A 79 -5.20 -12.71 2.70
C GLY A 79 -4.65 -12.12 1.40
N LYS A 80 -5.40 -11.24 0.72
CA LYS A 80 -4.99 -10.59 -0.52
C LYS A 80 -4.64 -9.13 -0.29
N LEU A 81 -3.57 -8.66 -0.93
CA LEU A 81 -3.22 -7.25 -0.94
C LEU A 81 -4.31 -6.44 -1.66
N ILE A 82 -4.91 -5.46 -0.97
CA ILE A 82 -5.97 -4.61 -1.52
C ILE A 82 -5.55 -3.14 -1.65
N SER A 83 -4.53 -2.71 -0.89
CA SER A 83 -4.00 -1.34 -0.92
C SER A 83 -2.58 -1.31 -0.35
N TRP A 84 -1.77 -0.34 -0.76
CA TRP A 84 -0.37 -0.22 -0.34
C TRP A 84 0.11 1.23 -0.27
N ARG A 85 1.15 1.45 0.52
CA ARG A 85 1.93 2.69 0.57
C ARG A 85 3.42 2.37 0.49
N LEU A 86 4.05 2.89 -0.56
CA LEU A 86 5.50 2.91 -0.72
C LEU A 86 6.01 4.28 -0.27
N LEU A 87 7.09 4.31 0.52
CA LEU A 87 7.83 5.54 0.77
C LEU A 87 8.68 5.82 -0.47
N GLN A 88 8.43 6.95 -1.13
CA GLN A 88 9.27 7.43 -2.23
C GLN A 88 10.40 8.28 -1.65
N TYR A 89 11.61 8.07 -2.14
CA TYR A 89 12.71 9.00 -1.93
C TYR A 89 12.58 10.08 -3.01
N ASN A 90 12.33 11.32 -2.58
CA ASN A 90 12.45 12.50 -3.45
C ASN A 90 13.91 12.95 -3.54
#